data_AF-X1FWU6-F1
#
_entry.id   AF-X1FWU6-F1
#
_cell.length_a   1.000
_cell.length_b   1.000
_cell.length_c   1.000
_cell.angle_alpha   90.00
_cell.angle_beta   90.00
_cell.angle_gamma   90.00
#
_symmetry.space_group_name_H-M   'P 1'
#
loop_
_entity.id
_entity.type
_entity.pdbx_description
1 polymer ?
#
loop_
_entity_poly.entity_id
_entity_poly.type
_entity_poly.pdbx_seq_one_letter_code
_entity_poly.pdbx_strand_id
1 'polypeptide(L)'
;HAKQSNNKTFLIGTEEGVLHPLRKQNPDKEFYLISDNFICPDMKKTTLETVIEIMQTKSNVVTVPEETRIKAKQAIDRMLAIT
;
A
#
# COMPACT_ATOMS: atom_id res chain seq x y z
N HIS A 1 5.49 14.55 -3.19
CA HIS A 1 5.60 15.43 -4.38
C HIS A 1 4.30 16.16 -4.70
N ALA A 2 3.19 15.46 -5.02
CA ALA A 2 1.93 16.09 -5.46
C ALA A 2 1.49 17.28 -4.59
N LYS A 3 1.56 17.17 -3.26
CA LYS A 3 1.24 18.24 -2.31
C LYS A 3 2.01 19.54 -2.51
N GLN A 4 3.32 19.46 -2.80
CA GLN A 4 4.22 20.61 -2.93
C GLN A 4 4.27 21.19 -4.34
N SER A 5 3.84 20.43 -5.35
CA SER A 5 3.85 20.88 -6.74
C SER A 5 2.71 21.87 -7.00
N ASN A 6 2.98 22.90 -7.81
CA ASN A 6 1.97 23.87 -8.28
C ASN A 6 1.10 23.32 -9.42
N ASN A 7 1.45 22.16 -9.99
CA ASN A 7 0.66 21.53 -11.03
C ASN A 7 -0.67 21.04 -10.45
N LYS A 8 -1.74 21.16 -11.25
CA LYS A 8 -3.08 20.70 -10.88
C LYS A 8 -3.37 19.27 -11.31
N THR A 9 -2.72 18.79 -12.36
CA THR A 9 -3.03 17.50 -12.98
C THR A 9 -1.82 16.58 -12.92
N PHE A 10 -2.04 15.32 -12.54
CA PHE A 10 -1.00 14.30 -12.40
C PHE A 10 -1.43 12.99 -13.08
N LEU A 11 -0.49 12.39 -13.81
CA LEU A 11 -0.60 11.03 -14.33
C LEU A 11 0.08 10.06 -13.36
N ILE A 12 -0.64 9.03 -12.96
CA ILE A 12 -0.25 8.06 -11.94
C ILE A 12 0.10 6.74 -12.62
N GLY A 13 1.38 6.37 -12.52
CA GLY A 13 1.96 5.16 -13.08
C GLY A 13 2.12 4.03 -12.07
N THR A 14 1.15 3.86 -11.17
CA THR A 14 1.17 2.82 -10.13
C THR A 14 -0.24 2.28 -9.90
N GLU A 15 -0.42 1.42 -8.90
CA GLU A 15 -1.68 0.76 -8.59
C GLU A 15 -2.81 1.76 -8.28
N GLU A 16 -4.03 1.45 -8.75
CA GLU A 16 -5.21 2.33 -8.67
C GLU A 16 -5.59 2.74 -7.25
N GLY A 17 -5.33 1.91 -6.25
CA GLY A 17 -5.63 2.15 -4.84
C GLY A 17 -4.88 3.34 -4.27
N VAL A 18 -3.81 3.80 -4.91
CA VAL A 18 -3.09 5.03 -4.54
C VAL A 18 -3.91 6.29 -4.89
N LEU A 19 -4.87 6.23 -5.82
CA LEU A 19 -5.69 7.39 -6.18
C LEU A 19 -6.55 7.91 -5.02
N HIS A 20 -7.14 7.01 -4.22
CA HIS A 20 -7.98 7.40 -3.10
C HIS A 20 -7.24 8.27 -2.07
N PRO A 21 -6.10 7.85 -1.49
CA PRO A 21 -5.35 8.70 -0.57
C PRO A 21 -4.79 9.95 -1.25
N LEU A 22 -4.40 9.90 -2.52
CA LEU A 22 -3.92 11.09 -3.25
C LEU A 22 -4.99 12.18 -3.35
N ARG A 23 -6.21 11.81 -3.76
CA ARG A 23 -7.36 12.71 -3.84
C ARG A 23 -7.77 13.23 -2.47
N LYS A 24 -7.78 12.36 -1.45
CA LYS A 24 -8.10 12.76 -0.06
C LYS A 24 -7.12 13.79 0.50
N GLN A 25 -5.83 13.65 0.19
CA GLN A 25 -4.79 14.57 0.67
C GLN A 25 -4.67 15.85 -0.16
N ASN A 26 -5.20 15.86 -1.39
CA ASN A 26 -5.06 16.94 -2.36
C ASN A 26 -6.38 17.14 -3.12
N PRO A 27 -7.45 17.61 -2.45
CA PRO A 27 -8.80 17.65 -3.03
C PRO A 27 -8.91 18.55 -4.26
N ASP A 28 -8.08 19.59 -4.36
CA ASP A 28 -8.09 20.56 -5.46
C ASP A 28 -7.27 20.11 -6.69
N LYS A 29 -6.74 18.88 -6.68
CA LYS A 29 -5.86 18.34 -7.73
C LYS A 29 -6.50 17.13 -8.41
N GLU A 30 -6.20 16.99 -9.69
CA GLU A 30 -6.70 15.93 -10.56
C GLU A 30 -5.65 14.83 -10.72
N PHE A 31 -6.10 13.58 -10.58
CA PHE A 31 -5.26 12.40 -10.66
C PHE A 31 -5.88 11.37 -11.60
N TYR A 32 -5.13 11.00 -12.63
CA TYR A 32 -5.51 10.04 -13.66
C TYR A 32 -4.52 8.89 -13.71
N LEU A 33 -5.00 7.66 -13.90
CA LEU A 33 -4.13 6.52 -14.16
C LEU A 33 -3.64 6.57 -15.61
N ILE A 34 -2.41 6.10 -15.82
CA ILE A 34 -1.86 5.95 -17.17
C ILE A 34 -2.52 4.76 -17.90
N SER A 35 -3.00 3.77 -17.15
CA SER A 35 -3.68 2.59 -17.68
C SER A 35 -4.71 2.07 -16.70
N ASP A 36 -5.84 1.60 -17.21
CA ASP A 36 -6.87 0.90 -16.43
C ASP A 36 -6.41 -0.49 -15.98
N ASN A 37 -5.29 -0.99 -16.50
CA ASN A 37 -4.73 -2.30 -16.13
C ASN A 37 -3.84 -2.25 -14.88
N PHE A 38 -3.69 -1.09 -14.22
CA PHE A 38 -2.92 -0.96 -12.97
C PHE A 38 -3.73 -1.38 -11.74
N ILE A 39 -4.26 -2.59 -11.79
CA ILE A 39 -4.99 -3.24 -10.71
C ILE A 39 -4.18 -4.46 -10.27
N CYS A 40 -3.87 -4.57 -8.98
CA CYS A 40 -3.23 -5.76 -8.42
C CYS A 40 -4.31 -6.68 -7.81
N PRO A 41 -4.63 -7.83 -8.43
CA PRO A 41 -5.70 -8.71 -7.93
C PRO A 41 -5.46 -9.20 -6.50
N ASP A 42 -4.20 -9.46 -6.15
CA ASP A 42 -3.82 -9.92 -4.80
C ASP A 42 -4.09 -8.85 -3.73
N MET A 43 -3.89 -7.57 -4.04
CA MET A 43 -4.21 -6.47 -3.12
C MET A 43 -5.70 -6.30 -2.89
N LYS A 44 -6.56 -6.77 -3.81
CA LYS A 44 -8.02 -6.69 -3.69
C LYS A 44 -8.65 -7.87 -2.94
N LYS A 45 -7.86 -8.86 -2.52
CA LYS A 45 -8.33 -10.00 -1.72
C LYS A 45 -8.81 -9.58 -0.33
N THR A 46 -8.26 -8.49 0.22
CA THR A 46 -8.67 -7.97 1.52
C THR A 46 -9.95 -7.13 1.36
N THR A 47 -11.07 -7.67 1.82
CA THR A 47 -12.37 -6.97 1.84
C THR A 47 -12.83 -6.67 3.28
N LEU A 48 -13.83 -5.81 3.45
CA LEU A 48 -14.36 -5.48 4.77
C LEU A 48 -14.93 -6.71 5.48
N GLU A 49 -15.57 -7.62 4.73
CA GLU A 49 -16.10 -8.88 5.23
C GLU A 49 -14.98 -9.76 5.79
N THR A 50 -13.90 -9.94 5.03
CA THR A 50 -12.73 -10.73 5.48
C THR A 50 -12.07 -10.13 6.73
N VAL A 51 -12.02 -8.79 6.82
CA VAL A 51 -11.47 -8.11 8.01
C VAL A 51 -12.34 -8.37 9.23
N ILE A 52 -13.66 -8.25 9.11
CA ILE A 52 -14.61 -8.53 10.20
C ILE A 52 -14.46 -9.98 10.68
N GLU A 53 -14.47 -10.93 9.76
CA GLU A 53 -14.33 -12.36 10.05
C GLU A 53 -13.03 -12.66 10.80
N ILE A 54 -11.89 -12.14 10.32
CA ILE A 54 -10.58 -12.35 10.93
C ILE A 54 -10.52 -11.71 12.32
N MET A 55 -11.14 -10.53 12.51
CA MET A 55 -11.18 -9.88 13.82
C MET A 55 -11.98 -10.66 14.86
N GLN A 56 -13.08 -11.30 14.45
CA GLN A 56 -13.93 -12.14 15.31
C GLN A 56 -13.26 -13.47 15.65
N THR A 57 -12.69 -14.13 14.65
CA THR A 57 -12.10 -15.48 14.77
C THR A 57 -10.66 -15.47 15.28
N LYS A 58 -9.97 -14.31 15.20
CA LYS A 58 -8.53 -14.17 15.48
C LYS A 58 -7.67 -15.15 14.67
N SER A 59 -8.14 -15.53 13.49
CA SER A 59 -7.50 -16.48 12.58
C SER A 59 -6.39 -15.83 11.75
N ASN A 60 -5.66 -16.63 10.97
CA ASN A 60 -4.61 -16.19 10.03
C ASN A 60 -3.39 -15.53 10.69
N VAL A 61 -2.97 -16.03 11.86
CA VAL A 61 -1.71 -15.61 12.48
C VAL A 61 -0.54 -16.00 11.58
N VAL A 62 0.16 -14.99 11.08
CA VAL A 62 1.38 -15.18 10.29
C VAL A 62 2.50 -15.64 11.23
N THR A 63 3.05 -16.82 10.96
CA THR A 63 4.24 -17.35 11.65
C THR A 63 5.38 -17.49 10.65
N VAL A 64 6.60 -17.23 11.11
CA VAL A 64 7.81 -17.32 10.30
C VAL A 64 8.84 -18.11 11.10
N PRO A 65 9.52 -19.11 10.50
CA PRO A 65 10.60 -19.83 11.18
C PRO A 65 11.68 -18.88 11.70
N GLU A 66 12.17 -19.14 12.91
CA GLU A 66 13.07 -18.22 13.63
C GLU A 66 14.36 -17.91 12.84
N GLU A 67 14.95 -18.93 12.22
CA GLU A 67 16.12 -18.79 11.34
C GLU A 67 15.91 -17.80 10.19
N THR A 68 14.72 -17.84 9.56
CA THR A 68 14.34 -16.91 8.50
C THR A 68 14.08 -15.52 9.06
N ARG A 69 13.34 -15.44 10.18
CA ARG A 69 12.97 -14.18 10.84
C ARG A 69 14.20 -13.36 11.24
N ILE A 70 15.21 -14.00 11.83
CA ILE A 70 16.45 -13.33 12.28
C ILE A 70 17.18 -12.70 11.08
N LYS A 71 17.39 -13.45 10.01
CA LYS A 71 18.11 -12.99 8.82
C LYS A 71 17.35 -11.86 8.10
N ALA A 72 16.03 -12.02 7.93
CA ALA A 72 15.19 -10.98 7.33
C ALA A 72 15.19 -9.69 8.16
N LYS A 73 15.09 -9.81 9.49
CA LYS A 73 15.14 -8.66 10.40
C LYS A 73 16.46 -7.89 10.26
N GLN A 74 17.60 -8.57 10.19
CA GLN A 74 18.90 -7.90 10.03
C GLN A 74 18.98 -7.05 8.75
N ALA A 75 18.43 -7.53 7.63
CA ALA A 75 18.40 -6.77 6.39
C ALA A 75 17.52 -5.50 6.53
N ILE A 76 16.35 -5.63 7.15
CA ILE A 76 15.43 -4.52 7.39
C ILE A 76 16.04 -3.51 8.36
N ASP A 77 16.66 -3.96 9.46
CA ASP A 77 17.32 -3.09 10.45
C ASP A 77 18.41 -2.23 9.80
N ARG A 78 19.20 -2.79 8.88
CA ARG A 78 20.23 -2.05 8.15
C ARG A 78 19.65 -1.02 7.20
N MET A 79 18.56 -1.34 6.50
CA MET A 79 17.85 -0.40 5.64
C MET A 79 17.33 0.81 6.44
N LEU A 80 16.75 0.55 7.60
CA LEU A 80 16.22 1.61 8.47
C LEU A 80 17.32 2.46 9.13
N ALA A 81 18.51 1.89 9.39
CA ALA A 81 19.61 2.64 9.98
C ALA A 81 20.21 3.73 9.07
N ILE A 82 19.89 3.71 7.77
CA ILE A 82 20.43 4.64 6.76
C ILE A 82 19.34 5.47 6.06
N THR A 83 18.07 5.32 6.46
CA THR A 83 16.92 6.05 5.92
C THR A 83 16.55 7.17 6.87
#